data_AF-A0A4Y9T320-F1
#
_entry.id   AF-A0A4Y9T320-F1
#
_cell.length_a   1.000
_cell.length_b   1.000
_cell.length_c   1.000
_cell.angle_alpha   90.00
_cell.angle_beta   90.00
_cell.angle_gamma   90.00
#
_symmetry.space_group_name_H-M   'P 1'
#
loop_
_entity.id
_entity.type
_entity.pdbx_description
1 polymer ?
#
loop_
_entity_poly.entity_id
_entity_poly.type
_entity_poly.pdbx_seq_one_letter_code
_entity_poly.pdbx_strand_id
1 'polypeptide(L)'
;MDFNDSLIKDANALIRSSMGWGKRTLAVAMDFTGVGARNDLRRTFFLDPEARDVLRLAQSAKPTPPEYSILFDEFVHDSLAGFNKALCELPGYWRYRKVFQGNDGPVIASNQEIETTREIA
;
A
#
# COMPACT_ATOMS: atom_id res chain seq x y z
N MET A 1 14.70 -11.28 -6.96
CA MET A 1 14.40 -11.48 -5.53
C MET A 1 14.11 -10.13 -4.90
N ASP A 2 13.29 -10.15 -3.85
CA ASP A 2 12.99 -9.06 -2.90
C ASP A 2 11.74 -8.19 -3.11
N PHE A 3 10.57 -8.83 -3.11
CA PHE A 3 9.32 -8.13 -2.80
C PHE A 3 9.32 -7.53 -1.39
N ASN A 4 9.98 -8.19 -0.43
CA ASN A 4 10.18 -7.65 0.93
C ASN A 4 11.02 -6.37 0.92
N ASP A 5 12.12 -6.33 0.16
CA ASP A 5 12.85 -5.06 -0.01
C ASP A 5 11.99 -4.01 -0.70
N SER A 6 11.17 -4.42 -1.67
CA SER A 6 10.28 -3.49 -2.36
C SER A 6 9.29 -2.86 -1.38
N LEU A 7 8.69 -3.66 -0.50
CA LEU A 7 7.81 -3.21 0.58
C LEU A 7 8.50 -2.17 1.45
N ILE A 8 9.72 -2.45 1.92
CA ILE A 8 10.50 -1.54 2.77
C ILE A 8 10.85 -0.26 2.02
N LYS A 9 11.28 -0.36 0.76
CA LYS A 9 11.64 0.79 -0.08
C LYS A 9 10.41 1.64 -0.41
N ASP A 10 9.24 1.04 -0.62
CA ASP A 10 7.95 1.73 -0.83
C ASP A 10 7.53 2.50 0.41
N ALA A 11 7.56 1.86 1.60
CA ALA A 11 7.26 2.50 2.87
C ALA A 11 8.15 3.73 3.11
N ASN A 12 9.45 3.55 2.89
CA ASN A 12 10.43 4.61 3.04
C ASN A 12 10.19 5.77 2.06
N ALA A 13 9.86 5.49 0.80
CA ALA A 13 9.51 6.53 -0.18
C ALA A 13 8.19 7.24 0.19
N LEU A 14 7.20 6.53 0.73
CA LEU A 14 5.95 7.12 1.22
C LEU A 14 6.18 8.06 2.41
N ILE A 15 7.04 7.70 3.35
CA ILE A 15 7.42 8.51 4.51
C ILE A 15 8.16 9.79 4.07
N ARG A 16 9.19 9.63 3.22
CA ARG A 16 10.00 10.75 2.71
C ARG A 16 9.20 11.69 1.82
N SER A 17 8.24 11.17 1.07
CA SER A 17 7.39 11.97 0.17
C SER A 17 6.23 12.69 0.88
N SER A 18 6.16 12.71 2.22
CA SER A 18 5.09 13.35 3.00
C SER A 18 4.87 14.86 2.73
N MET A 19 5.72 15.52 1.92
CA MET A 19 5.45 16.85 1.38
C MET A 19 4.22 16.88 0.44
N GLY A 20 3.40 17.94 0.54
CA GLY A 20 2.27 18.17 -0.37
C GLY A 20 2.70 18.33 -1.83
N TRP A 21 1.79 18.07 -2.78
CA TRP A 21 2.09 17.98 -4.22
C TRP A 21 2.89 19.18 -4.77
N GLY A 22 2.55 20.42 -4.40
CA GLY A 22 3.29 21.62 -4.83
C GLY A 22 4.70 21.76 -4.25
N LYS A 23 4.96 21.17 -3.07
CA LYS A 23 6.30 21.10 -2.48
C LYS A 23 7.13 19.97 -3.09
N ARG A 24 6.50 18.91 -3.61
CA ARG A 24 7.19 17.82 -4.31
C ARG A 24 7.75 18.23 -5.65
N THR A 25 6.97 18.98 -6.45
CA THR A 25 7.44 19.50 -7.74
C THR A 25 8.59 20.48 -7.54
N LEU A 26 8.49 21.33 -6.51
CA LEU A 26 9.57 22.25 -6.14
C LEU A 26 10.81 21.50 -5.62
N ALA A 27 10.64 20.48 -4.78
CA ALA A 27 11.74 19.65 -4.28
C ALA A 27 12.46 18.93 -5.41
N VAL A 28 11.74 18.34 -6.37
CA VAL A 28 12.33 17.71 -7.57
C VAL A 28 13.04 18.72 -8.48
N ALA A 29 12.54 19.95 -8.58
CA ALA A 29 13.16 21.01 -9.38
C ALA A 29 14.42 21.60 -8.71
N MET A 30 14.47 21.64 -7.38
CA MET A 30 15.59 22.16 -6.58
C MET A 30 16.67 21.11 -6.29
N ASP A 31 16.45 19.85 -6.64
CA ASP A 31 17.35 18.73 -6.34
C ASP A 31 18.56 18.74 -7.28
N PHE A 32 19.54 19.61 -7.03
CA PHE A 32 20.74 19.78 -7.86
C PHE A 32 21.66 18.54 -7.89
N THR A 33 21.45 17.55 -7.02
CA THR A 33 22.09 16.21 -7.04
C THR A 33 21.05 15.06 -7.16
N GLY A 34 19.84 15.39 -7.60
CA GLY A 34 18.58 14.73 -7.25
C GLY A 34 18.22 13.36 -7.78
N VAL A 35 19.03 12.35 -7.45
CA VAL A 35 18.67 10.96 -7.72
C VAL A 35 17.61 10.46 -6.73
N GLY A 36 17.65 10.90 -5.47
CA GLY A 36 16.76 10.43 -4.39
C GLY A 36 15.30 10.84 -4.54
N ALA A 37 14.99 12.15 -4.62
CA ALA A 37 13.61 12.62 -4.67
C ALA A 37 12.90 12.22 -5.98
N ARG A 38 13.65 12.18 -7.10
CA ARG A 38 13.15 11.68 -8.39
C ARG A 38 12.81 10.20 -8.33
N ASN A 39 13.64 9.40 -7.66
CA ASN A 39 13.39 7.97 -7.49
C ASN A 39 12.19 7.72 -6.56
N ASP A 40 12.07 8.48 -5.47
CA ASP A 40 10.90 8.39 -4.57
C ASP A 40 9.61 8.82 -5.29
N LEU A 41 9.64 9.85 -6.12
CA LEU A 41 8.49 10.26 -6.92
C LEU A 41 8.10 9.19 -7.94
N ARG A 42 9.07 8.66 -8.72
CA ARG A 42 8.81 7.58 -9.67
C ARG A 42 8.22 6.36 -8.99
N ARG A 43 8.71 6.02 -7.80
CA ARG A 43 8.26 4.87 -7.03
C ARG A 43 6.85 5.07 -6.48
N THR A 44 6.59 6.21 -5.87
CA THR A 44 5.26 6.53 -5.30
C THR A 44 4.20 6.84 -6.35
N PHE A 45 4.58 7.17 -7.58
CA PHE A 45 3.66 7.40 -8.70
C PHE A 45 2.83 6.15 -9.05
N PHE A 46 3.40 4.96 -8.88
CA PHE A 46 2.73 3.69 -9.18
C PHE A 46 1.89 3.15 -8.02
N LEU A 47 1.86 3.83 -6.88
CA LEU A 47 1.07 3.40 -5.72
C LEU A 47 -0.35 3.97 -5.79
N ASP A 48 -1.33 3.22 -5.28
CA ASP A 48 -2.70 3.71 -5.16
C ASP A 48 -2.74 4.98 -4.27
N PRO A 49 -3.66 5.93 -4.51
CA PRO A 49 -3.74 7.19 -3.75
C PRO A 49 -3.84 7.00 -2.22
N GLU A 50 -4.48 5.90 -1.79
CA GLU A 50 -4.68 5.51 -0.39
C GLU A 50 -3.41 4.98 0.30
N ALA A 51 -2.34 4.71 -0.43
CA ALA A 51 -1.16 4.02 0.10
C ALA A 51 -0.53 4.70 1.33
N ARG A 52 -0.61 6.03 1.40
CA ARG A 52 -0.15 6.78 2.57
C ARG A 52 -1.01 6.55 3.80
N ASP A 53 -2.31 6.47 3.61
CA ASP A 53 -3.26 6.29 4.71
C ASP A 53 -3.19 4.86 5.24
N VAL A 54 -3.02 3.87 4.34
CA VAL A 54 -2.73 2.48 4.70
C VAL A 54 -1.44 2.37 5.53
N LEU A 55 -0.35 3.01 5.07
CA LEU A 55 0.91 3.02 5.83
C LEU A 55 0.76 3.69 7.20
N ARG A 56 0.09 4.84 7.27
CA ARG A 56 -0.15 5.55 8.53
C ARG A 56 -0.94 4.69 9.50
N LEU A 57 -1.99 4.02 9.02
CA LEU A 57 -2.80 3.10 9.82
C LEU A 57 -1.94 1.97 10.38
N ALA A 58 -1.12 1.33 9.53
CA ALA A 58 -0.21 0.25 9.94
C ALA A 58 0.80 0.71 10.99
N GLN A 59 1.38 1.91 10.85
CA GLN A 59 2.31 2.49 11.83
C GLN A 59 1.65 2.81 13.18
N SER A 60 0.35 3.12 13.17
CA SER A 60 -0.42 3.41 14.39
C SER A 60 -1.03 2.16 15.04
N ALA A 61 -0.93 1.00 14.40
CA ALA A 61 -1.52 -0.22 14.90
C ALA A 61 -0.84 -0.68 16.20
N LYS A 62 -1.62 -1.29 17.09
CA LYS A 62 -1.09 -1.90 18.31
C LYS A 62 -0.21 -3.10 17.95
N PRO A 63 0.81 -3.43 18.77
CA PRO A 63 1.60 -4.64 18.55
C PRO A 63 0.71 -5.88 18.45
N THR A 64 1.03 -6.74 17.49
CA THR A 64 0.32 -8.00 17.28
C THR A 64 0.55 -8.93 18.48
N PRO A 65 -0.51 -9.48 19.10
CA PRO A 65 -0.40 -10.53 20.10
C PRO A 65 0.44 -11.72 19.61
N PRO A 66 1.26 -12.36 20.47
CA PRO A 66 2.14 -13.45 20.05
C PRO A 66 1.43 -14.64 19.41
N GLU A 67 0.20 -14.96 19.83
CA GLU A 67 -0.54 -16.07 19.23
C GLU A 67 -0.89 -15.79 17.76
N TYR A 68 -1.17 -14.52 17.43
CA TYR A 68 -1.45 -14.14 16.06
C TYR A 68 -0.17 -14.05 15.23
N SER A 69 0.97 -13.63 15.77
CA SER A 69 2.22 -13.65 15.00
C SER A 69 2.58 -15.07 14.55
N ILE A 70 2.40 -16.08 15.43
CA ILE A 70 2.63 -17.49 15.07
C ILE A 70 1.72 -17.92 13.90
N LEU A 71 0.45 -17.53 13.93
CA LEU A 71 -0.47 -17.82 12.82
C LEU A 71 0.04 -17.25 11.49
N PHE A 72 0.49 -15.99 11.49
CA PHE A 72 0.99 -15.34 10.28
C PHE A 72 2.32 -15.95 9.80
N ASP A 73 3.21 -16.30 10.73
CA ASP A 73 4.53 -16.86 10.41
C ASP A 73 4.44 -18.29 9.87
N GLU A 74 3.56 -19.13 10.45
CA GLU A 74 3.50 -20.56 10.13
C GLU A 74 2.47 -20.91 9.04
N PHE A 75 1.38 -20.14 8.93
CA PHE A 75 0.22 -20.54 8.11
C PHE A 75 -0.19 -19.52 7.05
N VAL A 76 0.10 -18.23 7.21
CA VAL A 76 -0.30 -17.21 6.23
C VAL A 76 0.79 -17.01 5.20
N HIS A 77 0.50 -17.39 3.96
CA HIS A 77 1.45 -17.21 2.87
C HIS A 77 1.37 -15.80 2.27
N ASP A 78 2.53 -15.18 2.06
CA ASP A 78 2.65 -13.99 1.23
C ASP A 78 2.56 -14.38 -0.26
N SER A 79 1.34 -14.34 -0.79
CA SER A 79 1.09 -14.60 -2.21
C SER A 79 1.87 -13.66 -3.13
N LEU A 80 2.18 -12.43 -2.69
CA LEU A 80 2.87 -11.44 -3.50
C LEU A 80 4.37 -11.76 -3.62
N ALA A 81 4.97 -12.31 -2.56
CA ALA A 81 6.37 -12.73 -2.55
C ALA A 81 6.67 -13.88 -3.55
N GLY A 82 5.67 -14.66 -3.95
CA GLY A 82 5.80 -15.80 -4.85
C GLY A 82 5.80 -15.48 -6.35
N PHE A 83 5.43 -14.26 -6.76
CA PHE A 83 5.35 -13.91 -8.18
C PHE A 83 6.72 -13.58 -8.78
N ASN A 84 7.30 -14.50 -9.56
CA ASN A 84 8.61 -14.32 -10.20
C ASN A 84 8.55 -13.62 -11.58
N LYS A 85 7.36 -13.26 -12.06
CA LYS A 85 7.14 -12.63 -13.38
C LYS A 85 6.60 -11.22 -13.21
N ALA A 86 6.88 -10.34 -14.17
CA ALA A 86 6.31 -9.00 -14.22
C ALA A 86 4.78 -9.08 -14.15
N LEU A 87 4.22 -8.69 -13.00
CA LEU A 87 2.78 -8.58 -12.82
C LEU A 87 2.28 -7.41 -13.68
N CYS A 88 1.23 -7.65 -14.47
CA CYS A 88 0.50 -6.57 -15.15
C CYS A 88 -0.29 -5.71 -14.15
N GLU A 89 -0.47 -6.20 -12.92
CA GLU A 89 -1.12 -5.48 -11.84
C GLU A 89 -0.10 -4.84 -10.91
N LEU A 90 -0.43 -3.65 -10.41
CA LEU A 90 0.36 -2.94 -9.42
C LEU A 90 0.53 -3.81 -8.16
N PRO A 91 1.76 -4.12 -7.72
CA PRO A 91 2.00 -4.89 -6.50
C PRO A 91 1.52 -4.07 -5.30
N GLY A 92 0.80 -4.70 -4.36
CA GLY A 92 -0.06 -3.95 -3.46
C GLY A 92 0.01 -4.35 -2.00
N TYR A 93 1.16 -4.14 -1.34
CA TYR A 93 1.22 -4.15 0.13
C TYR A 93 0.56 -2.91 0.74
N TRP A 94 0.54 -1.79 0.00
CA TRP A 94 0.02 -0.49 0.45
C TRP A 94 -1.31 -0.13 -0.21
N ARG A 95 -2.20 -1.10 -0.44
CA ARG A 95 -3.53 -0.87 -0.98
C ARG A 95 -4.55 -1.81 -0.34
N TYR A 96 -5.80 -1.42 -0.31
CA TYR A 96 -6.87 -2.32 0.04
C TYR A 96 -7.18 -3.28 -1.11
N ARG A 97 -7.69 -4.46 -0.76
CA ARG A 97 -8.17 -5.42 -1.75
C ARG A 97 -9.44 -4.87 -2.41
N LYS A 98 -9.45 -4.81 -3.73
CA LYS A 98 -10.63 -4.43 -4.53
C LYS A 98 -11.51 -5.66 -4.79
N VAL A 99 -12.82 -5.49 -4.75
CA VAL A 99 -13.84 -6.52 -4.98
C VAL A 99 -14.88 -5.97 -5.95
N PHE A 100 -15.40 -6.83 -6.83
CA PHE A 100 -16.46 -6.48 -7.76
C PHE A 100 -17.75 -7.17 -7.32
N GLN A 101 -18.82 -6.39 -7.13
CA GLN A 101 -20.13 -6.88 -6.68
C GLN A 101 -21.18 -6.61 -7.77
N GLY A 102 -21.00 -7.20 -8.95
CA GLY A 102 -21.97 -7.09 -10.07
C GLY A 102 -22.07 -5.72 -10.76
N ASN A 103 -21.41 -4.68 -10.22
CA ASN A 103 -21.32 -3.34 -10.80
C ASN A 103 -20.00 -3.15 -11.57
N ASP A 104 -19.97 -2.17 -12.47
CA ASP A 104 -18.79 -1.84 -13.30
C ASP A 104 -17.61 -1.26 -12.49
N GLY A 105 -17.84 -0.86 -11.24
CA GLY A 105 -16.84 -0.25 -10.35
C GLY A 105 -16.35 -1.20 -9.25
N PRO A 106 -15.05 -1.15 -8.89
CA PRO A 106 -14.53 -1.87 -7.74
C PRO A 106 -14.98 -1.23 -6.42
N VAL A 107 -15.28 -2.05 -5.43
CA VAL A 107 -15.53 -1.67 -4.04
C VAL A 107 -14.35 -2.15 -3.18
N ILE A 108 -14.00 -1.42 -2.12
CA ILE A 108 -12.98 -1.84 -1.17
C ILE A 108 -13.52 -3.01 -0.32
N ALA A 109 -12.77 -4.11 -0.26
CA ALA A 109 -13.06 -5.19 0.69
C ALA A 109 -12.82 -4.64 2.10
N SER A 110 -13.92 -4.38 2.82
CA SER A 110 -13.85 -3.94 4.22
C SER A 110 -14.60 -4.94 5.09
N ASN A 111 -14.00 -5.28 6.24
CA ASN A 111 -14.67 -6.06 7.27
C ASN A 111 -15.52 -5.18 8.19
N GLN A 112 -15.66 -3.88 7.88
CA GLN A 112 -16.54 -3.00 8.63
C GLN A 112 -17.98 -3.28 8.18
N GLU A 113 -18.77 -3.88 9.07
CA GLU A 113 -20.23 -3.85 8.97
C GLU A 113 -20.67 -2.40 8.89
N ILE A 114 -20.96 -1.90 7.68
CA ILE A 114 -21.61 -0.61 7.54
C ILE A 114 -23.03 -0.81 6.99
N GLU A 115 -23.30 -1.78 6.10
CA GLU A 115 -24.64 -1.93 5.50
C GLU A 115 -24.98 -3.36 5.08
N THR A 116 -25.26 -4.25 6.04
CA THR A 116 -26.08 -5.47 5.79
C THR A 116 -27.48 -5.33 6.37
N THR A 117 -27.95 -4.10 6.58
CA THR A 117 -29.28 -3.78 7.15
C THR A 117 -30.18 -3.02 6.18
N ARG A 118 -29.84 -2.91 4.88
CA ARG A 118 -30.60 -2.06 3.94
C ARG A 118 -31.46 -2.74 2.88
N GLU A 119 -31.60 -4.06 2.85
CA GLU A 119 -32.56 -4.71 1.93
C GLU A 119 -33.29 -5.92 2.55
N ILE A 120 -33.88 -5.71 3.74
CA ILE A 120 -35.06 -6.49 4.16
C ILE A 120 -36.09 -5.47 4.67
N ALA A 121 -36.81 -4.86 3.72
CA ALA A 121 -38.03 -4.10 3.97
C ALA A 121 -39.04 -4.47 2.87
#